data_AF-A0A7K3AIZ8-F1
#
_entry.id   AF-A0A7K3AIZ8-F1
#
_cell.length_a   1.000
_cell.length_b   1.000
_cell.length_c   1.000
_cell.angle_alpha   90.00
_cell.angle_beta   90.00
_cell.angle_gamma   90.00
#
_symmetry.space_group_name_H-M   'P 1'
#
loop_
_entity.id
_entity.type
_entity.pdbx_description
1 polymer ?
#
loop_
_entity_poly.entity_id
_entity_poly.type
_entity_poly.pdbx_seq_one_letter_code
_entity_poly.pdbx_strand_id
1 'polypeptide(L)'
;MSETVADEWSPADNPYAIAVSEAQWWQRTATLAVRRIRADDDDNGDPFFDSRQIDARQLCVALRQLLMAEKLEQIALADLGIDPAVGQALGEARERFEAALPGIKHMRDGLIHFEDWSRGKGIGPQQKRIKAGGTARDVARHFWGFAYDPRADTVTMGPYRIDVGAVEEAAGELAFAIYLAAHEVDKRNTARMRATVAQALTAARIPCGREEAVRVSAGDDGRVWLSFTPGVLPGEPERQALAERVIATLTTSSLRLSGATTLQPAEAVTSLVGGQFLRVEPDPTA
;
A
#
# COMPACT_ATOMS: atom_id res chain seq x y z
N MET A 1 28.26 -17.38 12.02
CA MET A 1 27.54 -16.11 11.80
C MET A 1 26.49 -16.40 10.74
N SER A 2 25.24 -16.57 11.16
CA SER A 2 24.12 -16.70 10.22
C SER A 2 23.69 -15.28 9.91
N GLU A 3 23.85 -14.83 8.66
CA GLU A 3 23.12 -13.66 8.17
C GLU A 3 21.64 -13.99 8.34
N THR A 4 21.01 -13.41 9.36
CA THR A 4 19.56 -13.29 9.40
C THR A 4 19.21 -12.41 8.22
N VAL A 5 18.72 -13.02 7.13
CA VAL A 5 18.07 -12.30 6.03
C VAL A 5 17.08 -11.35 6.69
N ALA A 6 17.34 -10.05 6.59
CA ALA A 6 16.41 -9.06 7.09
C ALA A 6 15.10 -9.30 6.34
N ASP A 7 14.04 -9.65 7.06
CA ASP A 7 12.72 -9.86 6.47
C ASP A 7 12.35 -8.54 5.77
N GLU A 8 12.17 -8.58 4.45
CA GLU A 8 11.78 -7.42 3.68
C GLU A 8 10.38 -6.95 4.17
N TRP A 9 10.22 -5.63 4.30
CA TRP A 9 8.97 -5.02 4.76
C TRP A 9 7.75 -5.55 3.98
N SER A 10 6.68 -5.91 4.70
CA SER A 10 5.48 -6.51 4.11
C SER A 10 4.22 -5.66 4.33
N PRO A 11 3.47 -5.32 3.26
CA PRO A 11 2.16 -4.68 3.36
C PRO A 11 1.11 -5.47 4.16
N ALA A 12 1.33 -6.76 4.42
CA ALA A 12 0.37 -7.58 5.16
C ALA A 12 0.36 -7.29 6.68
N ASP A 13 1.38 -6.58 7.18
CA ASP A 13 1.58 -6.34 8.62
C ASP A 13 0.72 -5.17 9.16
N ASN A 14 0.02 -4.43 8.28
CA ASN A 14 -0.79 -3.27 8.66
C ASN A 14 -2.08 -3.18 7.82
N PRO A 15 -3.29 -3.09 8.41
CA PRO A 15 -4.55 -2.96 7.66
C PRO A 15 -4.59 -1.72 6.74
N TYR A 16 -3.81 -0.68 7.03
CA TYR A 16 -3.69 0.50 6.17
C TYR A 16 -2.82 0.22 4.92
N ALA A 17 -1.95 -0.79 4.95
CA ALA A 17 -1.13 -1.19 3.82
C ALA A 17 -1.90 -2.04 2.77
N ILE A 18 -3.22 -2.24 2.95
CA ILE A 18 -4.12 -2.70 1.88
C ILE A 18 -4.01 -1.77 0.66
N ALA A 19 -3.86 -0.46 0.86
CA ALA A 19 -3.67 0.49 -0.23
C ALA A 19 -2.45 0.15 -1.09
N VAL A 20 -1.34 -0.28 -0.48
CA VAL A 20 -0.12 -0.68 -1.20
C VAL A 20 -0.35 -1.96 -2.00
N SER A 21 -0.96 -2.98 -1.39
CA SER A 21 -1.24 -4.25 -2.06
C SER A 21 -2.18 -4.04 -3.26
N GLU A 22 -3.26 -3.28 -3.07
CA GLU A 22 -4.18 -2.91 -4.15
C GLU A 22 -3.45 -2.10 -5.24
N ALA A 23 -2.64 -1.10 -4.88
CA ALA A 23 -1.88 -0.32 -5.83
C ALA A 23 -0.97 -1.18 -6.70
N GLN A 24 -0.24 -2.12 -6.10
CA GLN A 24 0.63 -3.05 -6.83
C GLN A 24 -0.15 -3.96 -7.78
N TRP A 25 -1.28 -4.51 -7.34
CA TRP A 25 -2.12 -5.34 -8.21
C TRP A 25 -2.67 -4.53 -9.38
N TRP A 26 -3.22 -3.34 -9.14
CA TRP A 26 -3.79 -2.51 -10.19
C TRP A 26 -2.75 -1.92 -11.15
N GLN A 27 -1.55 -1.59 -10.65
CA GLN A 27 -0.42 -1.24 -11.49
C GLN A 27 -0.05 -2.41 -12.42
N ARG A 28 0.11 -3.62 -11.89
CA ARG A 28 0.42 -4.81 -12.69
C ARG A 28 -0.70 -5.14 -13.68
N THR A 29 -1.96 -4.96 -13.30
CA THR A 29 -3.11 -5.11 -14.21
C THR A 29 -3.05 -4.10 -15.35
N ALA A 30 -2.73 -2.83 -15.07
CA ALA A 30 -2.56 -1.82 -16.10
C ALA A 30 -1.41 -2.16 -17.06
N THR A 31 -0.24 -2.55 -16.53
CA THR A 31 0.90 -3.02 -17.34
C THR A 31 0.54 -4.24 -18.19
N LEU A 32 -0.18 -5.21 -17.62
CA LEU A 32 -0.63 -6.39 -18.37
C LEU A 32 -1.59 -6.00 -19.51
N ALA A 33 -2.53 -5.08 -19.25
CA ALA A 33 -3.45 -4.59 -20.26
C ALA A 33 -2.71 -3.85 -21.39
N VAL A 34 -1.73 -2.99 -21.07
CA VAL A 34 -0.87 -2.32 -22.06
C VAL A 34 -0.15 -3.34 -22.94
N ARG A 35 0.47 -4.36 -22.33
CA ARG A 35 1.18 -5.41 -23.07
C ARG A 35 0.27 -6.19 -23.99
N ARG A 36 -0.95 -6.53 -23.55
CA ARG A 36 -1.93 -7.26 -24.36
C ARG A 36 -2.51 -6.42 -25.49
N ILE A 37 -2.77 -5.13 -25.24
CA ILE A 37 -3.20 -4.17 -26.27
C ILE A 37 -2.17 -4.05 -27.41
N ARG A 38 -0.87 -4.12 -27.06
CA ARG A 38 0.24 -4.00 -28.00
C ARG A 38 0.76 -5.33 -28.55
N ALA A 39 0.23 -6.46 -28.09
CA ALA A 39 0.58 -7.75 -28.67
C ALA A 39 -0.03 -7.80 -30.08
N ASP A 40 0.82 -8.03 -31.09
CA ASP A 40 0.42 -8.14 -32.50
C ASP A 40 -0.30 -9.47 -32.83
N ASP A 41 -0.81 -10.17 -31.80
CA ASP A 41 -1.35 -11.53 -31.90
C ASP A 41 -2.87 -11.58 -32.10
N ASP A 42 -3.53 -10.46 -32.43
CA ASP A 42 -4.95 -10.45 -32.80
C ASP A 42 -5.12 -10.96 -34.26
N ASP A 43 -4.58 -12.15 -34.52
CA ASP A 43 -4.66 -12.93 -35.77
C ASP A 43 -5.99 -13.71 -35.84
N ASN A 44 -6.99 -13.25 -35.09
CA ASN A 44 -8.33 -13.78 -35.15
C ASN A 44 -9.01 -13.18 -36.38
N GLY A 45 -9.18 -13.99 -37.42
CA GLY A 45 -9.91 -13.62 -38.65
C GLY A 45 -11.39 -13.27 -38.45
N ASP A 46 -11.82 -12.83 -37.26
CA ASP A 46 -13.13 -12.27 -36.97
C ASP A 46 -13.11 -10.74 -37.17
N PRO A 47 -13.67 -10.22 -38.27
CA PRO A 47 -13.67 -8.78 -38.55
C PRO A 47 -14.56 -7.97 -37.59
N PHE A 48 -15.30 -8.62 -36.69
CA PHE A 48 -16.22 -7.96 -35.75
C PHE A 48 -15.71 -7.92 -34.30
N PHE A 49 -14.57 -8.55 -34.00
CA PHE A 49 -14.04 -8.66 -32.65
C PHE A 49 -12.55 -8.29 -32.58
N ASP A 50 -12.24 -7.22 -31.86
CA ASP A 50 -10.87 -6.78 -31.57
C ASP A 50 -10.65 -6.90 -30.05
N SER A 51 -9.80 -7.84 -29.64
CA SER A 51 -9.59 -8.17 -28.23
C SER A 51 -8.92 -7.01 -27.48
N ARG A 52 -8.18 -6.15 -28.19
CA ARG A 52 -7.55 -4.94 -27.65
C ARG A 52 -8.60 -3.94 -27.17
N GLN A 53 -9.82 -3.97 -27.71
CA GLN A 53 -10.94 -3.15 -27.23
C GLN A 53 -11.44 -3.59 -25.85
N ILE A 54 -11.30 -4.87 -25.50
CA ILE A 54 -11.62 -5.38 -24.17
C ILE A 54 -10.51 -4.99 -23.21
N ASP A 55 -9.26 -5.22 -23.60
CA ASP A 55 -8.11 -4.89 -22.76
C ASP A 55 -8.01 -3.38 -22.50
N ALA A 56 -8.35 -2.53 -23.46
CA ALA A 56 -8.48 -1.08 -23.27
C ALA A 56 -9.56 -0.70 -22.24
N ARG A 57 -10.69 -1.43 -22.17
CA ARG A 57 -11.70 -1.19 -21.13
C ARG A 57 -11.17 -1.59 -19.76
N GLN A 58 -10.50 -2.74 -19.68
CA GLN A 58 -9.89 -3.21 -18.42
C GLN A 58 -8.80 -2.27 -17.94
N LEU A 59 -8.00 -1.71 -18.86
CA LEU A 59 -7.02 -0.68 -18.58
C LEU A 59 -7.64 0.53 -17.87
N CYS A 60 -8.74 1.07 -18.40
CA CYS A 60 -9.44 2.20 -17.77
C CYS A 60 -9.96 1.87 -16.36
N VAL A 61 -10.42 0.63 -16.14
CA VAL A 61 -10.85 0.16 -14.81
C VAL A 61 -9.66 0.07 -13.86
N ALA A 62 -8.55 -0.55 -14.27
CA ALA A 62 -7.35 -0.71 -13.45
C ALA A 62 -6.77 0.64 -13.01
N LEU A 63 -6.63 1.59 -13.95
CA LEU A 63 -6.14 2.94 -13.67
C LEU A 63 -7.02 3.69 -12.66
N ARG A 64 -8.34 3.47 -12.71
CA ARG A 64 -9.25 4.06 -11.72
C ARG A 64 -9.09 3.42 -10.35
N GLN A 65 -8.87 2.10 -10.28
CA GLN A 65 -8.69 1.42 -9.01
C GLN A 65 -7.39 1.86 -8.32
N LEU A 66 -6.36 2.20 -9.08
CA LEU A 66 -5.16 2.83 -8.53
C LEU A 66 -5.47 4.18 -7.84
N LEU A 67 -6.36 5.00 -8.41
CA LEU A 67 -6.88 6.21 -7.73
C LEU A 67 -7.74 5.90 -6.49
N MET A 68 -8.30 4.68 -6.35
CA MET A 68 -8.98 4.28 -5.11
C MET A 68 -8.00 3.81 -4.05
N ALA A 69 -6.93 3.12 -4.43
CA ALA A 69 -5.82 2.81 -3.53
C ALA A 69 -5.20 4.10 -2.98
N GLU A 70 -4.93 5.10 -3.83
CA GLU A 70 -4.46 6.42 -3.37
C GLU A 70 -5.42 7.08 -2.38
N LYS A 71 -6.73 7.09 -2.68
CA LYS A 71 -7.72 7.68 -1.79
C LYS A 71 -7.77 6.95 -0.44
N LEU A 72 -7.64 5.63 -0.46
CA LEU A 72 -7.62 4.81 0.75
C LEU A 72 -6.42 5.19 1.63
N GLU A 73 -5.24 5.37 1.01
CA GLU A 73 -4.04 5.80 1.72
C GLU A 73 -4.20 7.23 2.29
N GLN A 74 -4.75 8.18 1.53
CA GLN A 74 -5.03 9.53 2.05
C GLN A 74 -5.92 9.52 3.30
N ILE A 75 -6.95 8.66 3.32
CA ILE A 75 -7.82 8.50 4.49
C ILE A 75 -7.01 7.96 5.67
N ALA A 76 -6.18 6.93 5.44
CA ALA A 76 -5.32 6.37 6.47
C ALA A 76 -4.34 7.39 7.06
N LEU A 77 -3.67 8.17 6.22
CA LEU A 77 -2.76 9.24 6.64
C LEU A 77 -3.48 10.26 7.54
N ALA A 78 -4.69 10.68 7.15
CA ALA A 78 -5.49 11.63 7.91
C ALA A 78 -5.99 11.06 9.24
N ASP A 79 -6.56 9.85 9.24
CA ASP A 79 -7.13 9.19 10.42
C ASP A 79 -6.05 8.89 11.47
N LEU A 80 -4.86 8.53 11.01
CA LEU A 80 -3.72 8.30 11.90
C LEU A 80 -3.10 9.62 12.33
N GLY A 81 -3.29 10.72 11.61
CA GLY A 81 -2.65 12.01 11.86
C GLY A 81 -1.16 11.96 11.52
N ILE A 82 -0.79 11.32 10.42
CA ILE A 82 0.55 11.40 9.84
C ILE A 82 0.84 12.85 9.43
N ASP A 83 2.12 13.22 9.33
CA ASP A 83 2.53 14.54 8.88
C ASP A 83 1.79 14.92 7.58
N PRO A 84 1.06 16.06 7.54
CA PRO A 84 0.35 16.52 6.36
C PRO A 84 1.22 16.63 5.10
N ALA A 85 2.54 16.82 5.23
CA ALA A 85 3.46 16.86 4.10
C ALA A 85 3.47 15.53 3.32
N VAL A 86 3.26 14.38 3.98
CA VAL A 86 3.17 13.07 3.32
C VAL A 86 1.91 12.98 2.46
N GLY A 87 0.77 13.43 3.02
CA GLY A 87 -0.49 13.49 2.29
C GLY A 87 -0.45 14.47 1.11
N GLN A 88 0.24 15.60 1.27
CA GLN A 88 0.47 16.55 0.18
C GLN A 88 1.30 15.92 -0.94
N ALA A 89 2.42 15.26 -0.62
CA ALA A 89 3.26 14.62 -1.62
C ALA A 89 2.51 13.52 -2.41
N LEU A 90 1.67 12.74 -1.73
CA LEU A 90 0.78 11.76 -2.37
C LEU A 90 -0.27 12.45 -3.27
N GLY A 91 -0.83 13.58 -2.83
CA GLY A 91 -1.76 14.40 -3.62
C GLY A 91 -1.12 14.95 -4.89
N GLU A 92 0.13 15.43 -4.81
CA GLU A 92 0.88 15.89 -5.99
C GLU A 92 1.18 14.75 -6.97
N ALA A 93 1.46 13.54 -6.48
CA ALA A 93 1.61 12.36 -7.34
C ALA A 93 0.31 12.01 -8.07
N ARG A 94 -0.83 12.10 -7.37
CA ARG A 94 -2.15 11.97 -8.00
C ARG A 94 -2.39 13.03 -9.08
N GLU A 95 -2.02 14.28 -8.84
CA GLU A 95 -2.18 15.34 -9.84
C GLU A 95 -1.35 15.07 -11.09
N ARG A 96 -0.10 14.62 -10.94
CA ARG A 96 0.75 14.19 -12.06
C ARG A 96 0.14 13.02 -12.83
N PHE A 97 -0.39 12.02 -12.12
CA PHE A 97 -1.09 10.89 -12.73
C PHE A 97 -2.30 11.34 -13.56
N GLU A 98 -3.14 12.22 -13.00
CA GLU A 98 -4.33 12.73 -13.69
C GLU A 98 -3.98 13.64 -14.88
N ALA A 99 -2.85 14.37 -14.80
CA ALA A 99 -2.33 15.18 -15.90
C ALA A 99 -1.78 14.31 -17.04
N ALA A 100 -1.10 13.20 -16.73
CA ALA A 100 -0.61 12.23 -17.71
C ALA A 100 -1.75 11.46 -18.40
N LEU A 101 -2.88 11.26 -17.70
CA LEU A 101 -4.02 10.47 -18.17
C LEU A 101 -5.32 11.30 -18.16
N PRO A 102 -5.40 12.36 -18.98
CA PRO A 102 -6.48 13.33 -18.91
C PRO A 102 -7.85 12.68 -19.18
N GLY A 103 -8.78 12.87 -18.25
CA GLY A 103 -10.14 12.36 -18.37
C GLY A 103 -10.34 10.90 -17.96
N ILE A 104 -9.32 10.21 -17.43
CA ILE A 104 -9.42 8.81 -16.99
C ILE A 104 -10.58 8.54 -16.03
N LYS A 105 -10.87 9.48 -15.12
CA LYS A 105 -12.04 9.41 -14.22
C LYS A 105 -13.35 9.32 -14.99
N HIS A 106 -13.51 10.16 -16.01
CA HIS A 106 -14.72 10.23 -16.83
C HIS A 106 -14.85 9.03 -17.77
N MET A 107 -13.74 8.53 -18.31
CA MET A 107 -13.73 7.29 -19.09
C MET A 107 -14.25 6.12 -18.26
N ARG A 108 -13.75 5.96 -17.02
CA ARG A 108 -14.26 4.91 -16.13
C ARG A 108 -15.72 5.10 -15.78
N ASP A 109 -16.13 6.32 -15.42
CA ASP A 109 -17.52 6.59 -15.05
C ASP A 109 -18.47 6.22 -16.18
N GLY A 110 -18.10 6.51 -17.43
CA GLY A 110 -18.88 6.11 -18.59
C GLY A 110 -18.89 4.59 -18.86
N LEU A 111 -17.83 3.87 -18.50
CA LEU A 111 -17.76 2.41 -18.64
C LEU A 111 -18.52 1.67 -17.55
N ILE A 112 -18.42 2.10 -16.29
CA ILE A 112 -19.00 1.39 -15.13
C ILE A 112 -20.43 1.83 -14.85
N HIS A 113 -20.73 3.12 -14.98
CA HIS A 113 -22.06 3.69 -14.68
C HIS A 113 -22.82 3.99 -15.98
N PHE A 114 -22.68 3.12 -16.99
CA PHE A 114 -23.21 3.35 -18.33
C PHE A 114 -24.73 3.58 -18.34
N GLU A 115 -25.47 2.99 -17.40
CA GLU A 115 -26.92 3.10 -17.22
C GLU A 115 -27.37 4.54 -16.92
N ASP A 116 -26.60 5.26 -16.12
CA ASP A 116 -26.88 6.65 -15.75
C ASP A 116 -26.13 7.62 -16.66
N TRP A 117 -24.87 7.30 -16.99
CA TRP A 117 -24.01 8.11 -17.83
C TRP A 117 -24.61 8.32 -19.22
N SER A 118 -25.06 7.24 -19.88
CA SER A 118 -25.68 7.31 -21.22
C SER A 118 -26.94 8.17 -21.27
N ARG A 119 -27.61 8.34 -20.11
CA ARG A 119 -28.87 9.09 -19.98
C ARG A 119 -28.66 10.53 -19.53
N GLY A 120 -27.41 10.96 -19.33
CA GLY A 120 -27.12 12.27 -18.76
C GLY A 120 -27.53 12.40 -17.28
N LYS A 121 -27.66 11.27 -16.57
CA LYS A 121 -28.00 11.19 -15.15
C LYS A 121 -26.73 11.03 -14.29
N GLY A 122 -26.90 10.98 -12.98
CA GLY A 122 -25.78 10.85 -12.02
C GLY A 122 -25.03 12.17 -11.81
N ILE A 123 -23.73 12.09 -11.51
CA ILE A 123 -22.83 13.23 -11.32
C ILE A 123 -21.79 13.20 -12.43
N GLY A 124 -21.70 14.27 -13.24
CA GLY A 124 -20.71 14.30 -14.31
C GLY A 124 -20.92 15.40 -15.37
N PRO A 125 -19.98 15.51 -16.31
CA PRO A 125 -20.00 16.50 -17.40
C PRO A 125 -21.23 16.37 -18.31
N GLN A 126 -21.72 15.16 -18.55
CA GLN A 126 -22.97 14.88 -19.25
C GLN A 126 -24.18 15.49 -18.53
N GLN A 127 -24.30 15.31 -17.22
CA GLN A 127 -25.41 15.87 -16.45
C GLN A 127 -25.37 17.40 -16.45
N LYS A 128 -24.17 17.99 -16.31
CA LYS A 128 -23.98 19.45 -16.41
C LYS A 128 -24.46 19.98 -17.76
N ARG A 129 -24.17 19.28 -18.85
CA ARG A 129 -24.59 19.67 -20.20
C ARG A 129 -26.10 19.55 -20.42
N ILE A 130 -26.76 18.53 -19.85
CA ILE A 130 -28.23 18.43 -19.84
C ILE A 130 -28.85 19.58 -19.05
N LYS A 131 -28.34 19.86 -17.85
CA LYS A 131 -28.81 20.99 -17.02
C LYS A 131 -28.63 22.34 -17.70
N ALA A 132 -27.61 22.48 -18.55
CA ALA A 132 -27.37 23.66 -19.38
C ALA A 132 -28.28 23.75 -20.63
N GLY A 133 -29.26 22.86 -20.79
CA GLY A 133 -30.23 22.87 -21.89
C GLY A 133 -29.84 22.01 -23.10
N GLY A 134 -28.78 21.22 -23.01
CA GLY A 134 -28.42 20.26 -24.06
C GLY A 134 -29.47 19.16 -24.21
N THR A 135 -29.73 18.71 -25.44
CA THR A 135 -30.66 17.59 -25.67
C THR A 135 -30.05 16.27 -25.21
N ALA A 136 -30.86 15.36 -24.67
CA ALA A 136 -30.40 14.05 -24.21
C ALA A 136 -29.66 13.26 -25.30
N ARG A 137 -30.14 13.33 -26.55
CA ARG A 137 -29.54 12.66 -27.69
C ARG A 137 -28.15 13.23 -28.04
N ASP A 138 -28.00 14.55 -28.06
CA ASP A 138 -26.73 15.17 -28.43
C ASP A 138 -25.67 15.00 -27.35
N VAL A 139 -26.08 15.08 -26.08
CA VAL A 139 -25.20 14.77 -24.95
C VAL A 139 -24.77 13.30 -24.99
N ALA A 140 -25.71 12.37 -25.17
CA ALA A 140 -25.38 10.96 -25.31
C ALA A 140 -24.40 10.76 -26.46
N ARG A 141 -24.70 11.23 -27.68
CA ARG A 141 -23.80 11.12 -28.84
C ARG A 141 -22.40 11.68 -28.58
N HIS A 142 -22.29 12.80 -27.86
CA HIS A 142 -21.00 13.44 -27.59
C HIS A 142 -20.13 12.67 -26.60
N PHE A 143 -20.73 12.05 -25.59
CA PHE A 143 -20.03 11.27 -24.56
C PHE A 143 -20.05 9.77 -24.84
N TRP A 144 -20.66 9.35 -25.95
CA TRP A 144 -20.78 7.96 -26.38
C TRP A 144 -19.65 7.58 -27.33
N GLY A 145 -19.32 6.29 -27.33
CA GLY A 145 -18.24 5.72 -28.13
C GLY A 145 -17.02 5.48 -27.26
N PHE A 146 -16.51 4.25 -27.32
CA PHE A 146 -15.27 3.83 -26.70
C PHE A 146 -14.47 3.10 -27.78
N ALA A 147 -13.21 3.50 -27.99
CA ALA A 147 -12.35 2.85 -28.96
C ALA A 147 -10.88 2.97 -28.56
N TYR A 148 -10.14 1.88 -28.72
CA TYR A 148 -8.69 1.90 -28.87
C TYR A 148 -8.32 2.08 -30.34
N ASP A 149 -7.40 3.01 -30.63
CA ASP A 149 -6.82 3.25 -31.95
C ASP A 149 -5.36 2.75 -31.94
N PRO A 150 -5.06 1.63 -32.63
CA PRO A 150 -3.70 1.07 -32.66
C PRO A 150 -2.71 1.91 -33.45
N ARG A 151 -3.16 2.78 -34.36
CA ARG A 151 -2.26 3.65 -35.13
C ARG A 151 -1.76 4.82 -34.30
N ALA A 152 -2.63 5.33 -33.44
CA ALA A 152 -2.31 6.43 -32.54
C ALA A 152 -1.87 5.97 -31.14
N ASP A 153 -1.97 4.68 -30.84
CA ASP A 153 -1.75 4.08 -29.53
C ASP A 153 -2.55 4.78 -28.42
N THR A 154 -3.83 5.06 -28.70
CA THR A 154 -4.68 5.82 -27.77
C THR A 154 -6.03 5.17 -27.51
N VAL A 155 -6.51 5.32 -26.28
CA VAL A 155 -7.88 4.96 -25.90
C VAL A 155 -8.72 6.22 -25.86
N THR A 156 -9.91 6.17 -26.44
CA THR A 156 -10.85 7.30 -26.49
C THR A 156 -12.19 6.90 -25.89
N MET A 157 -12.83 7.85 -25.22
CA MET A 157 -14.24 7.75 -24.83
C MET A 157 -14.90 9.12 -24.92
N GLY A 158 -15.82 9.29 -25.86
CA GLY A 158 -16.40 10.60 -26.16
C GLY A 158 -15.30 11.66 -26.37
N PRO A 159 -15.27 12.76 -25.59
CA PRO A 159 -14.24 13.80 -25.71
C PRO A 159 -12.91 13.47 -25.00
N TYR A 160 -12.82 12.34 -24.30
CA TYR A 160 -11.64 11.96 -23.52
C TYR A 160 -10.69 11.09 -24.34
N ARG A 161 -9.40 11.27 -24.11
CA ARG A 161 -8.33 10.54 -24.79
C ARG A 161 -7.19 10.33 -23.81
N ILE A 162 -6.69 9.10 -23.73
CA ILE A 162 -5.47 8.76 -23.00
C ILE A 162 -4.47 8.12 -23.95
N ASP A 163 -3.19 8.41 -23.73
CA ASP A 163 -2.08 7.79 -24.44
C ASP A 163 -1.68 6.51 -23.71
N VAL A 164 -1.69 5.37 -24.41
CA VAL A 164 -1.30 4.07 -23.84
C VAL A 164 0.20 4.06 -23.50
N GLY A 165 1.01 4.85 -24.22
CA GLY A 165 2.41 5.16 -23.93
C GLY A 165 2.68 5.68 -22.53
N ALA A 166 1.81 6.55 -22.01
CA ALA A 166 2.00 7.21 -20.72
C ALA A 166 1.58 6.35 -19.52
N VAL A 167 0.89 5.22 -19.74
CA VAL A 167 0.23 4.45 -18.68
C VAL A 167 1.24 3.84 -17.70
N GLU A 168 2.26 3.14 -18.20
CA GLU A 168 3.16 2.37 -17.33
C GLU A 168 3.93 3.28 -16.38
N GLU A 169 4.44 4.41 -16.88
CA GLU A 169 5.13 5.43 -16.09
C GLU A 169 4.18 6.07 -15.07
N ALA A 170 3.04 6.60 -15.51
CA ALA A 170 2.08 7.25 -14.61
C ALA A 170 1.59 6.29 -13.51
N ALA A 171 1.22 5.06 -13.87
CA ALA A 171 0.76 4.06 -12.91
C ALA A 171 1.88 3.64 -11.94
N GLY A 172 3.12 3.49 -12.45
CA GLY A 172 4.30 3.20 -11.63
C GLY A 172 4.59 4.29 -10.62
N GLU A 173 4.60 5.55 -11.05
CA GLU A 173 4.82 6.70 -10.17
C GLU A 173 3.78 6.79 -9.05
N LEU A 174 2.49 6.65 -9.39
CA LEU A 174 1.42 6.72 -8.39
C LEU A 174 1.48 5.53 -7.41
N ALA A 175 1.74 4.31 -7.90
CA ALA A 175 1.89 3.14 -7.04
C ALA A 175 3.08 3.29 -6.08
N PHE A 176 4.21 3.85 -6.55
CA PHE A 176 5.37 4.11 -5.72
C PHE A 176 5.09 5.21 -4.67
N ALA A 177 4.36 6.26 -5.03
CA ALA A 177 3.94 7.28 -4.07
C ALA A 177 3.05 6.70 -2.96
N ILE A 178 2.12 5.81 -3.30
CA ILE A 178 1.27 5.09 -2.32
C ILE A 178 2.15 4.24 -1.38
N TYR A 179 3.14 3.52 -1.93
CA TYR A 179 4.10 2.75 -1.14
C TYR A 179 4.86 3.63 -0.14
N LEU A 180 5.41 4.76 -0.59
CA LEU A 180 6.17 5.66 0.29
C LEU A 180 5.29 6.25 1.41
N ALA A 181 4.05 6.61 1.09
CA ALA A 181 3.10 7.13 2.07
C ALA A 181 2.78 6.09 3.17
N ALA A 182 2.47 4.86 2.76
CA ALA A 182 2.19 3.77 3.70
C ALA A 182 3.42 3.43 4.56
N HIS A 183 4.63 3.52 3.99
CA HIS A 183 5.85 3.28 4.75
C HIS A 183 6.06 4.30 5.89
N GLU A 184 5.58 5.55 5.74
CA GLU A 184 5.60 6.53 6.84
C GLU A 184 4.63 6.18 7.97
N VAL A 185 3.49 5.54 7.65
CA VAL A 185 2.59 4.98 8.67
C VAL A 185 3.32 3.92 9.49
N ASP A 186 4.04 3.03 8.84
CA ASP A 186 4.74 1.95 9.52
C ASP A 186 5.88 2.48 10.39
N LYS A 187 6.70 3.42 9.89
CA LYS A 187 7.72 4.09 10.71
C LYS A 187 7.16 4.64 12.02
N ARG A 188 6.00 5.29 11.96
CA ARG A 188 5.32 5.80 13.15
C ARG A 188 4.86 4.66 14.07
N ASN A 189 4.26 3.61 13.52
CA ASN A 189 3.81 2.45 14.29
C ASN A 189 5.00 1.76 14.99
N THR A 190 6.11 1.56 14.28
CA THR A 190 7.36 1.04 14.85
C THR A 190 7.89 1.94 15.96
N ALA A 191 7.92 3.26 15.76
CA ALA A 191 8.38 4.20 16.76
C ALA A 191 7.50 4.18 18.02
N ARG A 192 6.17 4.12 17.85
CA ARG A 192 5.21 3.99 18.94
C ARG A 192 5.39 2.68 19.70
N MET A 193 5.49 1.56 19.00
CA MET A 193 5.73 0.25 19.61
C MET A 193 7.03 0.23 20.39
N ARG A 194 8.12 0.77 19.82
CA ARG A 194 9.41 0.89 20.49
C ARG A 194 9.30 1.70 21.79
N ALA A 195 8.58 2.81 21.76
CA ALA A 195 8.33 3.64 22.94
C ALA A 195 7.52 2.89 24.00
N THR A 196 6.48 2.15 23.61
CA THR A 196 5.68 1.31 24.51
C THR A 196 6.54 0.24 25.19
N VAL A 197 7.39 -0.47 24.43
CA VAL A 197 8.33 -1.46 24.97
C VAL A 197 9.28 -0.82 25.98
N ALA A 198 9.91 0.30 25.61
CA ALA A 198 10.84 1.00 26.50
C ALA A 198 10.15 1.48 27.79
N GLN A 199 8.92 1.98 27.69
CA GLN A 199 8.11 2.40 28.84
C GLN A 199 7.78 1.22 29.76
N ALA A 200 7.35 0.09 29.20
CA ALA A 200 7.04 -1.12 29.97
C ALA A 200 8.27 -1.63 30.74
N LEU A 201 9.42 -1.72 30.07
CA LEU A 201 10.69 -2.13 30.70
C LEU A 201 11.11 -1.13 31.80
N THR A 202 11.00 0.16 31.54
CA THR A 202 11.31 1.21 32.53
C THR A 202 10.41 1.11 33.76
N ALA A 203 9.10 0.90 33.59
CA ALA A 203 8.15 0.73 34.68
C ALA A 203 8.49 -0.50 35.56
N ALA A 204 8.99 -1.58 34.94
CA ALA A 204 9.49 -2.77 35.63
C ALA A 204 10.92 -2.63 36.20
N ARG A 205 11.51 -1.42 36.13
CA ARG A 205 12.88 -1.12 36.55
C ARG A 205 13.90 -2.01 35.85
N ILE A 206 13.71 -2.22 34.55
CA ILE A 206 14.65 -2.90 33.66
C ILE A 206 15.31 -1.82 32.80
N PRO A 207 16.59 -1.48 33.04
CA PRO A 207 17.32 -0.53 32.20
C PRO A 207 17.35 -1.02 30.76
N CYS A 208 16.93 -0.15 29.83
CA CYS A 208 16.98 -0.42 28.40
C CYS A 208 17.57 0.76 27.65
N GLY A 209 18.45 0.48 26.69
CA GLY A 209 19.22 1.50 26.00
C GLY A 209 20.31 0.90 25.13
N ARG A 210 21.05 1.76 24.41
CA ARG A 210 22.11 1.29 23.50
C ARG A 210 23.28 0.64 24.23
N GLU A 211 23.57 1.12 25.44
CA GLU A 211 24.68 0.67 26.30
C GLU A 211 24.20 -0.15 27.50
N GLU A 212 22.89 -0.34 27.64
CA GLU A 212 22.28 -1.10 28.73
C GLU A 212 22.23 -2.59 28.41
N ALA A 213 21.94 -3.41 29.43
CA ALA A 213 21.82 -4.86 29.28
C ALA A 213 20.73 -5.28 28.28
N VAL A 214 19.63 -4.52 28.21
CA VAL A 214 18.54 -4.74 27.24
C VAL A 214 18.55 -3.67 26.16
N ARG A 215 18.58 -4.09 24.90
CA ARG A 215 18.47 -3.21 23.74
C ARG A 215 17.13 -3.41 23.05
N VAL A 216 16.45 -2.29 22.79
CA VAL A 216 15.23 -2.23 21.98
C VAL A 216 15.53 -1.36 20.75
N SER A 217 15.42 -1.92 19.55
CA SER A 217 15.73 -1.24 18.29
C SER A 217 14.57 -1.31 17.31
N ALA A 218 14.43 -0.29 16.47
CA ALA A 218 13.61 -0.37 15.27
C ALA A 218 14.49 -0.98 14.15
N GLY A 219 13.99 -2.00 13.47
CA GLY A 219 14.62 -2.54 12.27
C GLY A 219 14.22 -1.73 11.03
N ASP A 220 15.02 -1.87 9.96
CA ASP A 220 14.71 -1.26 8.65
C ASP A 220 13.48 -1.91 8.00
N ASP A 221 13.08 -3.07 8.50
CA ASP A 221 11.86 -3.82 8.16
C ASP A 221 10.57 -3.25 8.78
N GLY A 222 10.67 -2.15 9.54
CA GLY A 222 9.53 -1.56 10.25
C GLY A 222 9.11 -2.34 11.49
N ARG A 223 9.92 -3.28 11.98
CA ARG A 223 9.61 -4.08 13.17
C ARG A 223 10.43 -3.63 14.39
N VAL A 224 9.96 -4.00 15.58
CA VAL A 224 10.68 -3.73 16.84
C VAL A 224 11.39 -4.99 17.28
N TRP A 225 12.67 -4.85 17.56
CA TRP A 225 13.57 -5.94 17.94
C TRP A 225 14.09 -5.72 19.36
N LEU A 226 14.18 -6.82 20.13
CA LEU A 226 14.73 -6.86 21.47
C LEU A 226 15.88 -7.86 21.54
N SER A 227 16.98 -7.46 22.19
CA SER A 227 18.17 -8.30 22.38
C SER A 227 18.91 -7.92 23.67
N PHE A 228 19.86 -8.76 24.09
CA PHE A 228 20.79 -8.43 25.16
C PHE A 228 22.13 -7.92 24.60
N THR A 229 22.67 -6.87 25.22
CA THR A 229 23.97 -6.32 24.84
C THR A 229 25.08 -7.28 25.30
N PRO A 230 25.93 -7.79 24.38
CA PRO A 230 27.01 -8.69 24.75
C PRO A 230 27.97 -8.06 25.77
N GLY A 231 28.36 -8.83 26.79
CA GLY A 231 29.37 -8.42 27.77
C GLY A 231 28.91 -7.50 28.90
N VAL A 232 27.65 -7.03 28.90
CA VAL A 232 27.12 -6.18 29.99
C VAL A 232 26.77 -6.99 31.24
N LEU A 233 26.31 -8.24 31.06
CA LEU A 233 25.95 -9.13 32.17
C LEU A 233 27.05 -10.17 32.44
N PRO A 234 27.42 -10.38 33.72
CA PRO A 234 28.61 -11.15 34.11
C PRO A 234 28.46 -12.67 33.92
N GLY A 235 27.24 -13.20 33.82
CA GLY A 235 26.99 -14.65 33.76
C GLY A 235 25.66 -15.04 33.13
N GLU A 236 25.55 -16.34 32.83
CA GLU A 236 24.32 -16.96 32.29
C GLU A 236 23.14 -16.93 33.28
N PRO A 237 23.31 -17.17 34.60
CA PRO A 237 22.22 -17.07 35.55
C PRO A 237 21.59 -15.66 35.61
N GLU A 238 22.40 -14.60 35.53
CA GLU A 238 21.93 -13.22 35.50
C GLU A 238 21.18 -12.91 34.21
N ARG A 239 21.66 -13.44 33.06
CA ARG A 239 20.95 -13.33 31.77
C ARG A 239 19.60 -14.05 31.80
N GLN A 240 19.56 -15.26 32.37
CA GLN A 240 18.33 -16.05 32.52
C GLN A 240 17.29 -15.29 33.36
N ALA A 241 17.68 -14.82 34.55
CA ALA A 241 16.79 -14.06 35.43
C ALA A 241 16.30 -12.74 34.78
N LEU A 242 17.16 -12.06 34.02
CA LEU A 242 16.75 -10.88 33.27
C LEU A 242 15.76 -11.21 32.14
N ALA A 243 16.00 -12.29 31.39
CA ALA A 243 15.12 -12.71 30.29
C ALA A 243 13.72 -13.07 30.80
N GLU A 244 13.63 -13.80 31.91
CA GLU A 244 12.37 -14.13 32.57
C GLU A 244 11.61 -12.86 32.99
N ARG A 245 12.32 -11.88 33.58
CA ARG A 245 11.73 -10.58 33.95
C ARG A 245 11.26 -9.78 32.74
N VAL A 246 12.04 -9.75 31.66
CA VAL A 246 11.67 -9.07 30.41
C VAL A 246 10.41 -9.68 29.84
N ILE A 247 10.36 -11.01 29.69
CA ILE A 247 9.20 -11.70 29.12
C ILE A 247 7.96 -11.49 29.99
N ALA A 248 8.07 -11.63 31.31
CA ALA A 248 6.95 -11.34 32.21
C ALA A 248 6.44 -9.90 32.06
N THR A 249 7.35 -8.93 31.95
CA THR A 249 7.01 -7.50 31.76
C THR A 249 6.27 -7.28 30.45
N LEU A 250 6.75 -7.88 29.36
CA LEU A 250 6.09 -7.77 28.05
C LEU A 250 4.70 -8.40 28.08
N THR A 251 4.56 -9.60 28.65
CA THR A 251 3.26 -10.27 28.77
C THR A 251 2.26 -9.44 29.58
N THR A 252 2.68 -8.81 30.69
CA THR A 252 1.80 -7.91 31.46
C THR A 252 1.38 -6.65 30.70
N SER A 253 2.11 -6.31 29.63
CA SER A 253 1.83 -5.17 28.76
C SER A 253 1.14 -5.58 27.45
N SER A 254 0.59 -6.81 27.38
CA SER A 254 -0.03 -7.37 26.17
C SER A 254 0.94 -7.43 24.98
N LEU A 255 2.22 -7.70 25.24
CA LEU A 255 3.28 -7.86 24.25
C LEU A 255 3.93 -9.24 24.39
N ARG A 256 4.47 -9.76 23.30
CA ARG A 256 5.20 -11.02 23.27
C ARG A 256 6.46 -10.94 22.41
N LEU A 257 7.35 -11.90 22.60
CA LEU A 257 8.53 -12.09 21.76
C LEU A 257 8.28 -13.21 20.76
N SER A 258 8.76 -13.02 19.53
CA SER A 258 8.70 -13.97 18.43
C SER A 258 10.06 -14.09 17.75
N GLY A 259 10.37 -15.28 17.22
CA GLY A 259 11.49 -15.51 16.33
C GLY A 259 10.98 -15.65 14.89
N ALA A 260 11.57 -16.57 14.13
CA ALA A 260 11.00 -17.01 12.84
C ALA A 260 9.60 -17.64 12.99
N THR A 261 9.30 -18.15 14.18
CA THR A 261 7.99 -18.67 14.58
C THR A 261 7.56 -18.05 15.91
N THR A 262 6.29 -18.22 16.26
CA THR A 262 5.81 -17.93 17.61
C THR A 262 6.59 -18.76 18.62
N LEU A 263 7.15 -18.13 19.65
CA LEU A 263 7.93 -18.78 20.68
C LEU A 263 7.10 -18.95 21.95
N GLN A 264 7.24 -20.11 22.59
CA GLN A 264 6.80 -20.26 23.98
C GLN A 264 7.71 -19.43 24.91
N PRO A 265 7.23 -19.00 26.09
CA PRO A 265 8.03 -18.17 27.01
C PRO A 265 9.42 -18.76 27.32
N ALA A 266 9.51 -20.08 27.55
CA ALA A 266 10.79 -20.75 27.83
C ALA A 266 11.77 -20.74 26.64
N GLU A 267 11.25 -20.82 25.42
CA GLU A 267 12.05 -20.76 24.18
C GLU A 267 12.57 -19.33 23.95
N ALA A 268 11.74 -18.33 24.23
CA ALA A 268 12.13 -16.93 24.18
C ALA A 268 13.22 -16.61 25.21
N VAL A 269 13.14 -17.14 26.44
CA VAL A 269 14.21 -17.02 27.44
C VAL A 269 15.52 -17.59 26.90
N THR A 270 15.49 -18.84 26.42
CA THR A 270 16.66 -19.53 25.89
C THR A 270 17.30 -18.75 24.74
N SER A 271 16.47 -18.21 23.85
CA SER A 271 16.92 -17.44 22.68
C SER A 271 17.57 -16.11 23.07
N LEU A 272 17.00 -15.37 24.04
CA LEU A 272 17.60 -14.12 24.55
C LEU A 272 18.93 -14.37 25.28
N VAL A 273 18.99 -15.42 26.11
CA VAL A 273 20.22 -15.81 26.83
C VAL A 273 21.32 -16.20 25.84
N GLY A 274 20.94 -16.84 24.73
CA GLY A 274 21.82 -17.16 23.60
C GLY A 274 22.22 -15.95 22.73
N GLY A 275 21.75 -14.74 23.04
CA GLY A 275 22.11 -13.51 22.34
C GLY A 275 21.37 -13.28 21.02
N GLN A 276 20.22 -13.92 20.81
CA GLN A 276 19.42 -13.70 19.61
C GLN A 276 18.62 -12.39 19.68
N PHE A 277 18.31 -11.84 18.51
CA PHE A 277 17.37 -10.75 18.34
C PHE A 277 15.97 -11.33 18.19
N LEU A 278 15.06 -10.97 19.08
CA LEU A 278 13.67 -11.39 19.02
C LEU A 278 12.78 -10.22 18.65
N ARG A 279 11.80 -10.48 17.79
CA ARG A 279 10.80 -9.51 17.36
C ARG A 279 9.76 -9.33 18.45
N VAL A 280 9.42 -8.09 18.76
CA VAL A 280 8.34 -7.74 19.68
C VAL A 280 7.06 -7.55 18.90
N GLU A 281 5.98 -8.19 19.36
CA GLU A 281 4.65 -8.12 18.77
C GLU A 281 3.58 -7.86 19.83
N PRO A 282 2.41 -7.30 19.46
CA PRO A 282 1.21 -7.41 20.27
C PRO A 282 0.86 -8.88 20.54
N ASP A 283 0.38 -9.17 21.75
CA ASP A 283 -0.22 -10.46 22.05
C ASP A 283 -1.66 -10.49 21.50
N PRO A 284 -1.98 -11.34 20.51
CA PRO A 284 -3.33 -11.42 19.93
C PRO A 284 -4.39 -11.99 20.89
N THR A 285 -3.97 -12.51 22.05
CA THR A 285 -4.86 -13.13 23.04
C THR A 285 -5.22 -12.21 24.21
N ALA A 286 -4.64 -11.00 24.25
CA ALA A 286 -4.77 -10.05 25.35
C ALA A 286 -5.82 -8.94 25.11
#